data_AF-A0ABD5MVF1-F1
#
_entry.id   AF-A0ABD5MVF1-F1
#
_cell.length_a   1.000
_cell.length_b   1.000
_cell.length_c   1.000
_cell.angle_alpha   90.00
_cell.angle_beta   90.00
_cell.angle_gamma   90.00
#
_symmetry.space_group_name_H-M   'P 1'
#
loop_
_entity.id
_entity.type
_entity.pdbx_description
1 polymer ?
#
loop_
_entity_poly.entity_id
_entity_poly.type
_entity_poly.pdbx_seq_one_letter_code
_entity_poly.pdbx_strand_id
1 'polypeptide(L)'
;MTDFLWPIILVLNAVVVVLIGILVLWKIHKERKSGYPTQDERTLMLNGKAALGAFWISYAFMISLLLWTIFGTEFLVLPELEVGWAVIAIMLVASISNLLLRWYYGRKGEV
;
A
#
# COMPACT_ATOMS: atom_id res chain seq x y z
N MET A 1 31.70 -2.17 12.45
CA MET A 1 30.78 -3.18 11.86
C MET A 1 29.49 -2.57 11.30
N THR A 2 29.19 -1.30 11.57
CA THR A 2 28.03 -0.57 11.04
C THR A 2 28.19 -0.10 9.58
N ASP A 3 29.42 0.06 9.09
CA ASP A 3 29.67 0.60 7.74
C ASP A 3 29.16 -0.29 6.60
N PHE A 4 29.06 -1.60 6.85
CA PHE A 4 28.52 -2.56 5.86
C PHE A 4 27.01 -2.78 5.98
N LEU A 5 26.37 -2.36 7.08
CA LEU A 5 24.93 -2.59 7.31
C LEU A 5 24.07 -1.86 6.27
N TRP A 6 24.37 -0.57 6.02
CA TRP A 6 23.63 0.24 5.06
C TRP A 6 23.73 -0.27 3.61
N PRO A 7 24.94 -0.55 3.08
CA PRO A 7 25.09 -1.18 1.77
C PRO A 7 24.32 -2.50 1.64
N ILE A 8 24.36 -3.36 2.67
CA ILE A 8 23.63 -4.65 2.66
C ILE A 8 22.11 -4.42 2.60
N ILE A 9 21.57 -3.49 3.38
CA ILE A 9 20.13 -3.16 3.36
C ILE A 9 19.70 -2.65 1.98
N LEU A 10 20.50 -1.81 1.33
CA LEU A 10 20.22 -1.30 -0.01
C LEU A 10 20.21 -2.41 -1.05
N VAL A 11 21.20 -3.30 -1.02
CA VAL A 11 21.29 -4.45 -1.93
C VAL A 11 20.10 -5.40 -1.73
N LEU A 12 19.74 -5.72 -0.48
CA LEU A 12 18.58 -6.56 -0.18
C LEU A 12 17.29 -5.94 -0.71
N ASN A 13 17.07 -4.64 -0.50
CA ASN A 13 15.90 -3.95 -1.06
C ASN A 13 15.87 -4.00 -2.59
N ALA A 14 17.00 -3.75 -3.24
CA ALA A 14 17.10 -3.82 -4.70
C ALA A 14 16.74 -5.22 -5.22
N VAL A 15 17.26 -6.28 -4.59
CA VAL A 15 16.94 -7.67 -4.93
C VAL A 15 15.44 -7.96 -4.76
N VAL A 16 14.83 -7.51 -3.66
CA VAL A 16 13.38 -7.69 -3.43
C VAL A 16 12.56 -7.00 -4.52
N VAL A 17 12.90 -5.77 -4.90
CA VAL A 17 12.20 -5.04 -5.97
C VAL A 17 12.32 -5.79 -7.30
N VAL A 18 13.51 -6.29 -7.65
CA VAL A 18 13.73 -7.06 -8.88
C VAL A 18 12.90 -8.34 -8.88
N LEU A 19 12.89 -9.09 -7.78
CA LEU A 19 12.10 -10.33 -7.66
C LEU A 19 10.60 -10.07 -7.80
N ILE A 20 10.08 -9.02 -7.16
CA ILE A 20 8.67 -8.61 -7.30
C ILE A 20 8.37 -8.25 -8.77
N GLY A 21 9.26 -7.50 -9.42
CA GLY A 21 9.13 -7.14 -10.84
C GLY A 21 9.05 -8.36 -11.75
N ILE A 22 9.93 -9.35 -11.55
CA ILE A 22 9.92 -10.61 -12.30
C ILE A 22 8.61 -11.37 -12.09
N LEU A 23 8.12 -11.47 -10.85
CA LEU A 23 6.85 -12.14 -10.55
C LEU A 23 5.66 -11.47 -11.22
N VAL A 24 5.62 -10.13 -11.21
CA VAL A 24 4.57 -9.35 -11.88
C VAL A 24 4.60 -9.56 -13.39
N LEU A 25 5.79 -9.46 -14.02
CA LEU A 25 5.95 -9.68 -15.45
C LEU A 25 5.59 -11.11 -15.86
N TRP A 26 6.01 -12.10 -15.08
CA TRP A 26 5.66 -13.50 -15.31
C TRP A 26 4.14 -13.72 -15.25
N LYS A 27 3.47 -13.11 -14.26
CA LYS A 27 2.01 -13.17 -14.13
C LYS A 27 1.31 -12.55 -15.34
N ILE A 28 1.71 -11.35 -15.76
CA ILE A 28 1.14 -10.68 -16.94
C ILE A 28 1.33 -11.52 -18.21
N HIS A 29 2.53 -12.08 -18.41
CA HIS A 29 2.81 -12.92 -19.56
C HIS A 29 1.94 -14.19 -19.57
N LYS A 30 1.77 -14.83 -18.42
CA LYS A 30 0.90 -15.98 -18.23
C LYS A 30 -0.56 -15.66 -18.53
N GLU A 31 -1.07 -14.54 -18.01
CA GLU A 31 -2.45 -14.08 -18.23
C GLU A 31 -2.71 -13.78 -19.71
N ARG A 32 -1.77 -13.10 -20.38
CA ARG A 32 -1.87 -12.83 -21.84
C ARG A 32 -1.92 -14.11 -22.67
N LYS A 33 -1.14 -15.14 -22.30
CA LYS A 33 -1.14 -16.43 -23.01
C LYS A 33 -2.44 -17.22 -22.78
N SER A 34 -3.12 -16.99 -21.65
CA SER A 34 -4.36 -17.70 -21.30
C SER A 34 -5.61 -17.18 -22.00
N GLY A 35 -5.53 -16.07 -22.75
CA GLY A 35 -6.65 -15.53 -23.53
C GLY A 35 -7.75 -14.84 -22.71
N TYR A 36 -7.61 -14.79 -21.37
CA TYR A 36 -8.49 -14.00 -20.52
C TYR A 36 -8.23 -12.50 -20.74
N PRO A 37 -9.28 -11.66 -20.88
CA PRO A 37 -9.09 -10.22 -20.92
C PRO A 37 -8.46 -9.78 -19.60
N THR A 38 -7.23 -9.25 -19.68
CA THR A 38 -6.43 -8.84 -18.52
C THR A 38 -7.10 -7.76 -17.66
N GLN A 39 -8.07 -7.04 -18.21
CA GLN A 39 -8.89 -6.04 -17.53
C GLN A 39 -10.29 -6.01 -18.13
N ASP A 40 -11.14 -6.92 -17.69
CA ASP A 40 -12.58 -6.81 -17.92
C ASP A 40 -13.12 -5.52 -17.25
N GLU A 41 -14.14 -4.89 -17.84
CA GLU A 41 -14.79 -3.67 -17.34
C GLU A 41 -15.20 -3.83 -15.86
N ARG A 42 -15.68 -5.02 -15.50
CA ARG A 42 -16.02 -5.39 -14.12
C ARG A 42 -14.82 -5.29 -13.18
N THR A 43 -13.64 -5.75 -13.62
CA THR A 43 -12.42 -5.71 -12.80
C THR A 43 -11.93 -4.27 -12.63
N LEU A 44 -12.08 -3.44 -13.66
CA LEU A 44 -11.77 -2.01 -13.59
C LEU A 44 -12.66 -1.27 -12.59
N MET A 45 -13.98 -1.49 -12.65
CA MET A 45 -14.93 -0.88 -11.71
C MET A 45 -14.65 -1.29 -10.26
N LEU A 46 -14.41 -2.58 -10.02
CA LEU A 46 -14.10 -3.09 -8.69
C LEU A 46 -12.80 -2.50 -8.14
N ASN A 47 -11.74 -2.46 -8.97
CA ASN A 47 -10.46 -1.88 -8.57
C ASN A 47 -10.61 -0.37 -8.29
N GLY A 48 -11.41 0.35 -9.10
CA GLY A 48 -11.70 1.76 -8.88
C GLY A 48 -12.42 2.02 -7.55
N LYS A 49 -13.47 1.23 -7.25
CA LYS A 49 -14.22 1.33 -5.99
C LYS A 49 -13.34 1.04 -4.78
N ALA A 50 -12.52 0.00 -4.86
CA ALA A 50 -11.59 -0.35 -3.79
C ALA A 50 -10.50 0.72 -3.59
N ALA A 51 -9.96 1.27 -4.67
CA ALA A 51 -8.97 2.34 -4.61
C ALA A 51 -9.54 3.62 -3.97
N LEU A 52 -10.75 4.02 -4.36
CA LEU A 52 -11.45 5.16 -3.74
C LEU A 52 -11.73 4.93 -2.25
N GLY A 53 -12.19 3.73 -1.87
CA GLY A 53 -12.39 3.40 -0.46
C GLY A 53 -11.09 3.43 0.34
N ALA A 54 -10.01 2.86 -0.21
CA ALA A 54 -8.70 2.87 0.42
C ALA A 54 -8.12 4.28 0.54
N PHE A 55 -8.34 5.14 -0.46
CA PHE A 55 -7.97 6.55 -0.42
C PHE A 55 -8.65 7.27 0.75
N TRP A 56 -9.97 7.14 0.90
CA TRP A 56 -10.69 7.79 2.00
C TRP A 56 -10.28 7.28 3.37
N ILE A 57 -10.05 5.97 3.52
CA ILE A 57 -9.54 5.38 4.77
C ILE A 57 -8.15 5.95 5.10
N SER A 58 -7.26 5.98 4.10
CA SER A 58 -5.90 6.51 4.28
C SER A 58 -5.91 7.99 4.59
N TYR A 59 -6.81 8.76 3.96
CA TYR A 59 -6.98 10.17 4.21
C TYR A 59 -7.46 10.45 5.64
N ALA A 60 -8.46 9.69 6.12
CA ALA A 60 -8.89 9.76 7.51
C ALA A 60 -7.76 9.40 8.49
N PHE A 61 -6.94 8.40 8.15
CA PHE A 61 -5.77 8.03 8.96
C PHE A 61 -4.71 9.13 8.99
N MET A 62 -4.41 9.77 7.84
CA MET A 62 -3.50 10.91 7.79
C MET A 62 -4.01 12.11 8.59
N ILE A 63 -5.32 12.40 8.56
CA ILE A 63 -5.92 13.42 9.42
C ILE A 63 -5.75 13.05 10.89
N SER A 64 -5.94 11.78 11.26
CA SER A 64 -5.71 11.30 12.63
C SER A 64 -4.26 11.54 13.09
N LEU A 65 -3.27 11.24 12.25
CA LEU A 65 -1.86 11.50 12.54
C LEU A 65 -1.55 13.00 12.67
N LEU A 66 -2.17 13.82 11.82
CA LEU A 66 -2.04 15.28 11.91
C LEU A 66 -2.61 15.80 13.24
N LEU A 67 -3.80 15.35 13.62
CA LEU A 67 -4.42 15.72 14.89
C LEU A 67 -3.57 15.23 16.07
N TRP A 68 -3.05 14.00 16.02
CA TRP A 68 -2.10 13.51 17.03
C TRP A 68 -0.90 14.43 17.17
N THR A 69 -0.35 14.89 16.06
CA THR A 69 0.82 15.79 16.08
C THR A 69 0.45 17.12 16.73
N ILE A 70 -0.62 17.77 16.27
CA ILE A 70 -1.05 19.07 16.81
C ILE A 70 -1.42 18.96 18.29
N PHE A 71 -2.25 17.98 18.67
CA PHE A 71 -2.68 17.85 20.06
C PHE A 71 -1.59 17.32 20.99
N GLY A 72 -0.76 16.42 20.48
CA GLY A 72 0.33 15.80 21.22
C GLY A 72 1.41 16.80 21.58
N THR A 73 1.82 17.66 20.64
CA THR A 73 2.87 18.67 20.90
C THR A 73 2.34 19.84 21.71
N GLU A 74 1.17 20.38 21.36
CA GLU A 74 0.68 21.65 21.93
C GLU A 74 0.02 21.48 23.30
N PHE A 75 -0.60 20.33 23.59
CA PHE A 75 -1.41 20.16 24.81
C PHE A 75 -0.90 19.09 25.77
N LEU A 76 -0.18 18.08 25.27
CA LEU A 76 0.13 16.87 26.05
C LEU A 76 1.64 16.59 26.21
N VAL A 77 2.52 17.39 25.59
CA VAL A 77 3.99 17.22 25.59
C VAL A 77 4.38 15.77 25.25
N LEU A 78 3.67 15.19 24.28
CA LEU A 78 3.94 13.84 23.80
C LEU A 78 5.18 13.84 22.88
N PRO A 79 5.91 12.73 22.83
CA PRO A 79 7.03 12.60 21.91
C PRO A 79 6.56 12.74 20.46
N GLU A 80 7.37 13.45 19.66
CA GLU A 80 7.10 13.65 18.23
C GLU A 80 7.10 12.32 17.48
N LEU A 81 6.18 12.20 16.52
CA LEU A 81 6.16 11.07 15.61
C LEU A 81 7.33 11.19 14.63
N GLU A 82 8.19 10.17 14.60
CA GLU A 82 9.21 10.08 13.57
C GLU A 82 8.55 9.96 12.18
N VAL A 83 8.94 10.85 11.27
CA VAL A 83 8.38 10.94 9.91
C VAL A 83 8.52 9.61 9.17
N GLY A 84 9.62 8.87 9.36
CA GLY A 84 9.84 7.58 8.73
C GLY A 84 8.76 6.55 9.09
N TRP A 85 8.48 6.38 10.38
CA TRP A 85 7.44 5.47 10.86
C TRP A 85 6.04 5.90 10.44
N ALA A 86 5.77 7.21 10.45
CA ALA A 86 4.48 7.74 9.99
C ALA A 86 4.21 7.41 8.52
N VAL A 87 5.21 7.60 7.64
CA VAL A 87 5.10 7.27 6.21
C VAL A 87 4.89 5.76 6.01
N ILE A 88 5.65 4.92 6.72
CA ILE A 88 5.47 3.46 6.67
C ILE A 88 4.06 3.07 7.07
N ALA A 89 3.53 3.64 8.17
CA ALA A 89 2.18 3.37 8.63
C ALA A 89 1.12 3.77 7.58
N ILE A 90 1.25 4.94 6.96
CA ILE A 90 0.34 5.40 5.90
C ILE A 90 0.38 4.45 4.70
N MET A 91 1.57 4.04 4.25
CA MET A 91 1.73 3.11 3.13
C MET A 91 1.08 1.75 3.43
N LEU A 92 1.24 1.25 4.66
CA LEU A 92 0.63 0.00 5.10
C LEU A 92 -0.89 0.10 5.15
N VAL A 93 -1.44 1.16 5.74
CA VAL A 93 -2.89 1.40 5.79
C VAL A 93 -3.46 1.46 4.37
N ALA A 94 -2.86 2.24 3.48
CA ALA A 94 -3.32 2.36 2.10
C ALA A 94 -3.31 1.01 1.35
N SER A 95 -2.21 0.27 1.47
CA SER A 95 -2.02 -1.00 0.76
C SER A 95 -2.94 -2.10 1.30
N ILE A 96 -3.04 -2.23 2.62
CA ILE A 96 -3.88 -3.22 3.28
C ILE A 96 -5.36 -2.92 3.04
N SER A 97 -5.79 -1.66 3.19
CA SER A 97 -7.17 -1.27 2.92
C SER A 97 -7.57 -1.54 1.47
N ASN A 98 -6.71 -1.22 0.51
CA ASN A 98 -6.99 -1.53 -0.90
C ASN A 98 -7.11 -3.04 -1.13
N LEU A 99 -6.21 -3.83 -0.57
CA LEU A 99 -6.26 -5.29 -0.70
C LEU A 99 -7.54 -5.87 -0.10
N LEU A 100 -7.91 -5.45 1.12
CA LEU A 100 -9.11 -5.93 1.82
C LEU A 100 -10.38 -5.51 1.10
N LEU A 101 -10.46 -4.27 0.61
CA LEU A 101 -11.63 -3.78 -0.12
C LEU A 101 -11.79 -4.49 -1.48
N ARG A 102 -10.69 -4.72 -2.21
CA ARG A 102 -10.74 -5.52 -3.46
C ARG A 102 -11.26 -6.92 -3.19
N TRP A 103 -10.78 -7.56 -2.13
CA TRP A 103 -11.24 -8.89 -1.73
C TRP A 103 -12.72 -8.90 -1.31
N TYR A 104 -13.14 -7.91 -0.52
CA TYR A 104 -14.52 -7.76 -0.05
C TYR A 104 -15.51 -7.52 -1.19
N TYR A 105 -15.25 -6.54 -2.06
CA TYR A 105 -16.10 -6.25 -3.21
C TYR A 105 -16.11 -7.40 -4.21
N GLY A 106 -14.99 -8.12 -4.38
CA GLY A 106 -14.91 -9.31 -5.21
C GLY A 106 -15.80 -10.45 -4.72
N ARG A 107 -15.92 -10.65 -3.40
CA ARG A 107 -16.81 -11.67 -2.82
C ARG A 107 -18.28 -11.30 -2.90
N LYS A 108 -18.61 -10.03 -2.76
CA LYS A 108 -19.98 -9.55 -2.83
C LYS A 108 -20.57 -9.61 -4.24
N GLY A 109 -19.72 -9.75 -5.26
CA GLY A 109 -20.15 -9.71 -6.65
C GLY A 109 -20.71 -8.35 -7.08
N GLU A 110 -20.59 -7.32 -6.23
CA GLU A 110 -21.03 -5.96 -6.50
C GLU A 110 -20.28 -5.41 -7.73
N VAL A 111 -21.06 -5.12 -8.78
CA VAL A 111 -20.69 -4.34 -9.96
C VAL A 111 -21.68 -3.21 -10.06
#